data_AF-A0A8C3UCM8-F1
#
_entry.id   AF-A0A8C3UCM8-F1
#
_cell.length_a   1.000
_cell.length_b   1.000
_cell.length_c   1.000
_cell.angle_alpha   90.00
_cell.angle_beta   90.00
_cell.angle_gamma   90.00
#
_symmetry.space_group_name_H-M   'P 1'
#
loop_
_entity.id
_entity.type
_entity.pdbx_description
1 polymer ?
#
loop_
_entity_poly.entity_id
_entity_poly.type
_entity_poly.pdbx_seq_one_letter_code
_entity_poly.pdbx_strand_id
1 'polypeptide(L)'
;MFRDQNPEELAALGQGTAGAEHGEDTRELETLRQRELAEKRARALQRTSRHSRFGGSYVLQGLKSIGDRDVVFHKGLHNLKNYTHDLGKEPQKVPRRRQAAPESEPSRRSARNVRLFLRHFCQDFLEGCYNRLMLLVKVRGWEGWDPLCRLWNSH
;
A
#
# COMPACT_ATOMS: atom_id res chain seq x y z
N MET A 1 13.43 -0.24 -14.33
CA MET A 1 13.27 -1.70 -14.11
C MET A 1 13.67 -2.10 -12.70
N PHE A 2 14.85 -1.75 -12.20
CA PHE A 2 15.27 -2.15 -10.83
C PHE A 2 14.81 -1.24 -9.69
N ARG A 3 14.34 -0.01 -9.97
CA ARG A 3 13.97 0.99 -8.93
C ARG A 3 12.94 0.49 -7.92
N ASP A 4 12.00 -0.34 -8.37
CA ASP A 4 10.89 -0.84 -7.55
C ASP A 4 11.09 -2.29 -7.08
N GLN A 5 12.26 -2.90 -7.34
CA GLN A 5 12.53 -4.29 -6.94
C GLN A 5 13.50 -4.34 -5.76
N ASN A 6 13.22 -5.22 -4.79
CA ASN A 6 14.13 -5.46 -3.67
C ASN A 6 15.27 -6.39 -4.13
N PRO A 7 16.56 -5.97 -4.03
CA PRO A 7 17.69 -6.77 -4.49
C PRO A 7 17.85 -8.09 -3.72
N GLU A 8 17.54 -8.12 -2.42
CA GLU A 8 17.64 -9.33 -1.59
C GLU A 8 16.65 -10.40 -2.05
N GLU A 9 15.41 -9.98 -2.32
CA GLU A 9 14.35 -10.87 -2.82
C GLU A 9 14.62 -11.36 -4.24
N LEU A 10 15.19 -10.50 -5.10
CA LEU A 10 15.59 -10.90 -6.45
C LEU A 10 16.74 -11.91 -6.44
N ALA A 11 17.71 -11.77 -5.53
CA ALA A 11 18.84 -12.68 -5.42
C ALA A 11 18.43 -14.06 -4.88
N ALA A 12 17.50 -14.10 -3.94
CA ALA A 12 16.95 -15.33 -3.37
C ALA A 12 16.04 -16.11 -4.34
N LEU A 13 15.43 -15.42 -5.30
CA LEU A 13 14.45 -15.99 -6.24
C LEU A 13 15.05 -17.10 -7.11
N GLY A 14 14.56 -18.33 -7.06
CA GLY A 14 15.06 -19.45 -7.86
C GLY A 14 16.29 -20.15 -7.25
N GLN A 15 16.48 -20.04 -5.94
CA GLN A 15 17.40 -20.90 -5.16
C GLN A 15 16.69 -22.18 -4.67
N GLY A 16 15.36 -22.22 -4.68
CA GLY A 16 14.56 -23.39 -4.32
C GLY A 16 14.20 -24.28 -5.51
N THR A 17 13.58 -25.43 -5.22
CA THR A 17 12.92 -26.21 -6.28
C THR A 17 11.72 -25.42 -6.80
N ALA A 18 11.55 -25.38 -8.12
CA ALA A 18 10.52 -24.55 -8.76
C ALA A 18 9.09 -24.82 -8.23
N GLY A 19 8.81 -26.03 -7.73
CA GLY A 19 7.54 -26.40 -7.12
C GLY A 19 7.33 -25.85 -5.69
N ALA A 20 8.39 -25.73 -4.88
CA ALA A 20 8.29 -25.18 -3.53
C ALA A 20 7.98 -23.67 -3.59
N GLU A 21 8.69 -22.93 -4.44
CA GLU A 21 8.51 -21.49 -4.62
C GLU A 21 7.13 -21.15 -5.20
N HIS A 22 6.63 -21.95 -6.16
CA HIS A 22 5.28 -21.76 -6.68
C HIS A 22 4.21 -22.01 -5.59
N GLY A 23 4.44 -22.99 -4.72
CA GLY A 23 3.56 -23.26 -3.58
C GLY A 23 3.51 -22.09 -2.59
N GLU A 24 4.64 -21.46 -2.31
CA GLU A 24 4.69 -20.26 -1.45
C GLU A 24 3.92 -19.09 -2.06
N ASP A 25 4.14 -18.77 -3.33
CA ASP A 25 3.38 -17.73 -4.05
C ASP A 25 1.86 -18.00 -3.98
N THR A 26 1.43 -19.26 -4.17
CA THR A 26 -0.01 -19.60 -4.09
C THR A 26 -0.57 -19.43 -2.68
N ARG A 27 0.19 -19.76 -1.64
CA ARG A 27 -0.22 -19.58 -0.24
C ARG A 27 -0.35 -18.11 0.10
N GLU A 28 0.60 -17.28 -0.33
CA GLU A 28 0.51 -15.82 -0.18
C GLU A 28 -0.77 -15.28 -0.83
N LEU A 29 -1.06 -15.67 -2.08
CA LEU A 29 -2.29 -15.26 -2.77
C LEU A 29 -3.56 -15.69 -2.04
N GLU A 30 -3.58 -16.90 -1.48
CA GLU A 30 -4.71 -17.39 -0.68
C GLU A 30 -4.90 -16.56 0.59
N THR A 31 -3.82 -16.22 1.30
CA THR A 31 -3.91 -15.37 2.50
C THR A 31 -4.43 -13.97 2.19
N LEU A 32 -3.99 -13.37 1.08
CA LEU A 32 -4.48 -12.05 0.63
C LEU A 32 -5.97 -12.12 0.28
N ARG A 33 -6.39 -13.17 -0.43
CA ARG A 33 -7.82 -13.40 -0.75
C ARG A 33 -8.66 -13.55 0.51
N GLN A 34 -8.17 -14.29 1.51
CA GLN A 34 -8.88 -14.46 2.79
C GLN A 34 -9.02 -13.12 3.54
N ARG A 35 -7.96 -12.30 3.54
CA ARG A 35 -8.00 -10.96 4.13
C ARG A 35 -9.03 -10.07 3.42
N GLU A 36 -9.02 -10.03 2.10
CA GLU A 36 -9.99 -9.26 1.31
C GLU A 36 -11.43 -9.72 1.58
N LEU A 37 -11.65 -11.04 1.66
CA LEU A 37 -12.96 -11.60 1.95
C LEU A 37 -13.43 -11.26 3.38
N ALA A 38 -12.52 -11.29 4.36
CA ALA A 38 -12.80 -10.89 5.72
C ALA A 38 -13.16 -9.39 5.81
N GLU A 39 -12.42 -8.52 5.12
CA GLU A 39 -12.73 -7.09 5.03
C GLU A 39 -14.07 -6.85 4.33
N LYS A 40 -14.37 -7.57 3.24
CA LYS A 40 -15.65 -7.48 2.53
C LYS A 40 -16.82 -7.91 3.44
N ARG A 41 -16.64 -8.98 4.22
CA ARG A 41 -17.63 -9.43 5.21
C ARG A 41 -17.82 -8.40 6.33
N ALA A 42 -16.74 -7.84 6.87
CA ALA A 42 -16.80 -6.80 7.89
C ALA A 42 -17.54 -5.55 7.38
N ARG A 43 -17.25 -5.11 6.14
CA ARG A 43 -17.95 -4.00 5.49
C ARG A 43 -19.42 -4.32 5.23
N ALA A 44 -19.76 -5.55 4.88
CA ALA A 44 -21.15 -5.98 4.69
C ALA A 44 -21.92 -5.95 6.02
N LEU A 45 -21.31 -6.37 7.14
CA LEU A 45 -21.91 -6.30 8.47
C LEU A 45 -22.13 -4.86 8.96
N GLN A 46 -21.28 -3.92 8.54
CA GLN A 46 -21.45 -2.49 8.85
C GLN A 46 -22.56 -1.82 8.03
N ARG A 47 -22.92 -2.39 6.86
CA ARG A 47 -23.97 -1.85 6.01
C ARG A 47 -25.35 -2.24 6.55
N THR A 48 -26.26 -1.27 6.54
CA THR A 48 -27.66 -1.58 6.85
C THR A 48 -28.31 -2.33 5.70
N SER A 49 -29.20 -3.27 6.01
CA SER A 49 -30.01 -4.01 5.03
C SER A 49 -30.98 -3.09 4.25
N ARG A 50 -31.22 -1.87 4.76
CA ARG A 50 -32.17 -0.91 4.19
C ARG A 50 -31.52 0.05 3.18
N HIS A 51 -32.35 0.66 2.34
CA HIS A 51 -31.88 1.66 1.38
C HIS A 51 -31.38 2.94 2.09
N SER A 52 -30.49 3.68 1.43
CA SER A 52 -29.84 4.88 1.98
C SER A 52 -30.78 6.00 2.41
N ARG A 53 -31.97 6.09 1.81
CA ARG A 53 -32.99 7.11 2.16
C ARG A 53 -33.83 6.71 3.40
N PHE A 54 -33.68 5.49 3.92
CA PHE A 54 -34.30 5.09 5.18
C PHE A 54 -33.48 5.63 6.34
N GLY A 55 -33.76 6.87 6.73
CA GLY A 55 -33.02 7.56 7.80
C GLY A 55 -33.46 7.17 9.21
N GLY A 56 -34.75 6.89 9.41
CA GLY A 56 -35.33 6.85 10.75
C GLY A 56 -35.12 8.17 11.52
N SER A 57 -35.70 8.28 12.70
CA SER A 57 -35.40 9.38 13.62
C SER A 57 -35.31 8.80 15.02
N TYR A 58 -34.15 8.94 15.63
CA TYR A 58 -33.85 8.43 16.97
C TYR A 58 -33.51 9.59 17.90
N VAL A 59 -33.85 9.47 19.18
CA VAL A 59 -33.44 10.42 20.22
C VAL A 59 -32.35 9.75 21.06
N LEU A 60 -31.19 10.39 21.14
CA LEU A 60 -30.07 9.90 21.94
C LEU A 60 -30.18 10.44 23.36
N GLN A 61 -30.59 9.58 24.28
CA GLN A 61 -30.67 9.91 25.70
C GLN A 61 -29.27 10.00 26.32
N GLY A 62 -29.05 10.99 27.19
CA GLY A 62 -27.77 11.19 27.88
C GLY A 62 -26.71 11.97 27.09
N LEU A 63 -26.99 12.35 25.84
CA LEU A 63 -26.12 13.20 25.04
C LEU A 63 -26.85 14.51 24.70
N LYS A 64 -26.35 15.61 25.28
CA LYS A 64 -26.94 16.94 25.11
C LYS A 64 -26.47 17.60 23.82
N SER A 65 -27.40 18.20 23.09
CA SER A 65 -27.14 19.08 21.97
C SER A 65 -26.60 20.43 22.44
N ILE A 66 -26.28 21.32 21.50
CA ILE A 66 -25.71 22.66 21.74
C ILE A 66 -26.58 23.51 22.71
N GLY A 67 -27.86 23.19 22.88
CA GLY A 67 -28.70 23.81 23.93
C GLY A 67 -29.54 22.78 24.65
N ASP A 68 -28.99 22.14 25.69
CA ASP A 68 -29.58 21.27 26.75
C ASP A 68 -30.67 20.23 26.40
N ARG A 69 -31.05 20.13 25.13
CA ARG A 69 -32.00 19.19 24.56
C ARG A 69 -31.27 17.96 24.09
N ASP A 70 -31.94 16.83 24.12
CA ASP A 70 -31.37 15.57 23.65
C ASP A 70 -31.16 15.60 22.12
N VAL A 71 -30.14 14.89 21.63
CA VAL A 71 -29.78 14.89 20.21
C VAL A 71 -30.74 14.04 19.39
N VAL A 72 -31.27 14.61 18.30
CA VAL A 72 -32.05 13.88 17.29
C VAL A 72 -31.11 13.38 16.19
N PHE A 73 -31.14 12.07 15.94
CA PHE A 73 -30.27 11.39 14.98
C PHE A 73 -31.10 10.80 13.82
N HIS A 74 -30.72 11.14 12.58
CA HIS A 74 -31.43 10.78 11.35
C HIS A 74 -30.69 9.76 10.47
N LYS A 75 -29.66 9.11 11.00
CA LYS A 75 -28.88 8.08 10.28
C LYS A 75 -29.12 6.72 10.93
N GLY A 76 -28.77 5.65 10.21
CA GLY A 76 -28.89 4.29 10.74
C GLY A 76 -28.04 4.08 12.00
N LEU A 77 -28.55 3.27 12.94
CA LEU A 77 -27.94 3.00 14.25
C LEU A 77 -26.48 2.50 14.18
N HIS A 78 -26.08 1.86 13.09
CA HIS A 78 -24.69 1.43 12.86
C HIS A 78 -23.69 2.61 12.84
N ASN A 79 -24.15 3.81 12.47
CA ASN A 79 -23.33 5.03 12.45
C ASN A 79 -23.25 5.72 13.82
N LEU A 80 -24.01 5.26 14.82
CA LEU A 80 -24.05 5.90 16.14
C LEU A 80 -22.70 5.81 16.86
N LYS A 81 -21.94 4.72 16.66
CA LYS A 81 -20.60 4.55 17.25
C LYS A 81 -19.61 5.65 16.82
N ASN A 82 -19.83 6.24 15.65
CA ASN A 82 -18.99 7.31 15.10
C ASN A 82 -19.66 8.68 15.24
N TYR A 83 -20.64 8.81 16.15
CA TYR A 83 -21.34 10.06 16.35
C TYR A 83 -20.43 11.12 16.98
N THR A 84 -20.28 12.24 16.28
CA THR A 84 -19.66 13.47 16.78
C THR A 84 -20.55 14.66 16.43
N HIS A 85 -20.52 15.73 17.22
CA HIS A 85 -21.27 16.96 16.94
C HIS A 85 -20.78 17.67 15.66
N ASP A 86 -19.61 17.29 15.14
CA ASP A 86 -19.05 17.79 13.89
C ASP A 86 -19.44 16.96 12.66
N LEU A 87 -20.33 15.97 12.81
CA LEU A 87 -20.80 15.15 11.68
C LEU A 87 -21.48 16.03 10.62
N GLY A 88 -20.86 16.12 9.44
CA GLY A 88 -21.35 16.91 8.31
C GLY A 88 -20.71 18.29 8.17
N LYS A 89 -19.80 18.66 9.08
CA LYS A 89 -18.92 19.83 8.87
C LYS A 89 -17.78 19.42 7.93
N GLU A 90 -17.45 20.29 6.99
CA GLU A 90 -16.27 20.12 6.16
C GLU A 90 -15.02 20.12 7.06
N PRO A 91 -14.16 19.10 6.99
CA PRO A 91 -12.94 19.07 7.79
C PRO A 91 -12.03 20.22 7.39
N GLN A 92 -11.41 20.87 8.37
CA GLN A 92 -10.49 21.97 8.11
C GLN A 92 -9.27 21.45 7.33
N LYS A 93 -8.94 22.10 6.22
CA LYS A 93 -7.80 21.72 5.38
C LYS A 93 -6.49 21.81 6.17
N VAL A 94 -5.88 20.67 6.47
CA VAL A 94 -4.56 20.62 7.11
C VAL A 94 -3.49 21.01 6.07
N PRO A 95 -2.59 21.97 6.36
CA PRO A 95 -1.48 22.31 5.48
C PRO A 95 -0.63 21.09 5.13
N ARG A 96 -0.19 20.97 3.88
CA ARG A 96 0.55 19.80 3.35
C ARG A 96 1.71 19.33 4.25
N ARG A 97 2.46 20.25 4.86
CA ARG A 97 3.60 19.93 5.74
C ARG A 97 3.23 19.23 7.05
N ARG A 98 1.97 19.37 7.50
CA ARG A 98 1.44 18.76 8.72
C ARG A 98 0.55 17.54 8.44
N GLN A 99 0.39 17.16 7.18
CA GLN A 99 -0.32 15.93 6.83
C GLN A 99 0.53 14.74 7.28
N ALA A 100 -0.11 13.74 7.88
CA ALA A 100 0.56 12.48 8.17
C ALA A 100 1.12 11.92 6.86
N ALA A 101 2.34 11.38 6.91
CA ALA A 101 2.89 10.69 5.76
C ALA A 101 1.90 9.58 5.36
N PRO A 102 1.48 9.50 4.09
CA PRO A 102 0.71 8.35 3.64
C PRO A 102 1.51 7.09 4.00
N GLU A 103 0.83 6.07 4.51
CA GLU A 103 1.48 4.77 4.74
C GLU A 103 2.21 4.38 3.46
N SER A 104 3.48 3.98 3.60
CA SER A 104 4.26 3.55 2.45
C SER A 104 3.51 2.41 1.78
N GLU A 105 2.99 2.68 0.58
CA GLU A 105 2.35 1.68 -0.25
C GLU A 105 3.27 0.45 -0.33
N PRO A 106 2.73 -0.78 -0.23
CA PRO A 106 3.55 -1.97 -0.37
C PRO A 106 4.33 -1.89 -1.67
N SER A 107 5.65 -2.13 -1.59
CA SER A 107 6.55 -1.98 -2.74
C SER A 107 5.98 -2.73 -3.96
N ARG A 108 5.84 -2.02 -5.08
CA ARG A 108 5.31 -2.59 -6.32
C ARG A 108 6.29 -3.61 -6.88
N ARG A 109 5.98 -4.90 -6.71
CA ARG A 109 6.78 -6.01 -7.26
C ARG A 109 6.35 -6.35 -8.69
N SER A 110 7.32 -6.68 -9.53
CA SER A 110 7.06 -7.18 -10.88
C SER A 110 6.59 -8.63 -10.85
N ALA A 111 5.95 -9.09 -11.93
CA ALA A 111 5.55 -10.49 -12.09
C ALA A 111 6.77 -11.43 -11.95
N ARG A 112 6.55 -12.65 -11.45
CA ARG A 112 7.63 -13.60 -11.12
C ARG A 112 8.55 -13.91 -12.31
N ASN A 113 7.99 -14.08 -13.50
CA ASN A 113 8.76 -14.29 -14.73
C ASN A 113 9.70 -13.11 -15.05
N VAL A 114 9.24 -11.87 -14.84
CA VAL A 114 10.07 -10.66 -15.03
C VAL A 114 11.19 -10.64 -13.98
N ARG A 115 10.90 -11.00 -12.73
CA ARG A 115 11.91 -11.07 -11.67
C ARG A 115 12.97 -12.13 -11.93
N LEU A 116 12.60 -13.32 -12.42
CA LEU A 116 13.53 -14.37 -12.85
C LEU A 116 14.42 -13.89 -14.00
N PHE A 117 13.82 -13.26 -15.01
CA PHE A 117 14.57 -12.67 -16.13
C PHE A 117 15.57 -11.62 -15.63
N LEU A 118 15.15 -10.71 -14.75
CA LEU A 118 16.02 -9.69 -14.19
C LEU A 118 17.16 -10.29 -13.36
N ARG A 119 16.91 -11.37 -12.61
CA ARG A 119 17.96 -12.09 -11.88
C ARG A 119 19.02 -12.66 -12.83
N HIS A 120 18.59 -13.39 -13.85
CA HIS A 120 19.51 -13.97 -14.85
C HIS A 120 20.28 -12.88 -15.59
N PHE A 121 19.59 -11.82 -16.01
CA PHE A 121 20.22 -10.66 -16.63
C PHE A 121 21.29 -10.02 -15.72
N CYS A 122 20.98 -9.84 -14.43
CA CYS A 122 21.96 -9.30 -13.47
C CYS A 122 23.18 -10.20 -13.33
N GLN A 123 23.00 -11.52 -13.31
CA GLN A 123 24.10 -12.47 -13.22
C GLN A 123 25.02 -12.36 -14.44
N ASP A 124 24.44 -12.43 -15.65
CA ASP A 124 25.18 -12.31 -16.90
C ASP A 124 25.87 -10.94 -17.04
N PHE A 125 25.21 -9.87 -16.56
CA PHE A 125 25.73 -8.52 -16.59
C PHE A 125 26.93 -8.33 -15.64
N LEU A 126 26.81 -8.83 -14.41
CA LEU A 126 27.87 -8.77 -13.40
C LEU A 126 29.12 -9.55 -13.83
N GLU A 127 28.94 -10.73 -14.42
CA GLU A 127 30.03 -11.57 -14.93
C GLU A 127 30.64 -11.01 -16.22
N GLY A 128 29.80 -10.52 -17.15
CA GLY A 128 30.23 -10.23 -18.51
C GLY A 128 30.73 -8.80 -18.77
N CYS A 129 30.20 -7.79 -18.09
CA CYS A 129 30.48 -6.39 -18.48
C CYS A 129 30.43 -5.33 -17.38
N TYR A 130 30.00 -5.66 -16.17
CA TYR A 130 29.90 -4.69 -15.07
C TYR A 130 31.23 -3.98 -14.79
N ASN A 131 32.32 -4.72 -14.59
CA ASN A 131 33.62 -4.15 -14.29
C ASN A 131 34.12 -3.22 -15.41
N ARG A 132 33.91 -3.61 -16.66
CA ARG A 132 34.30 -2.81 -17.83
C ARG A 132 33.45 -1.53 -17.94
N LEU A 133 32.15 -1.63 -17.69
CA LEU A 133 31.22 -0.50 -17.70
C LEU A 133 31.55 0.49 -16.59
N MET A 134 31.74 0.01 -15.37
CA MET A 134 32.10 0.85 -14.22
C MET A 134 33.45 1.53 -14.41
N LEU A 135 34.43 0.86 -15.04
CA LEU A 135 35.71 1.47 -15.39
C LEU A 135 35.53 2.63 -16.39
N LEU A 136 34.70 2.46 -17.42
CA LEU A 136 34.41 3.51 -18.39
C LEU A 136 33.71 4.72 -17.76
N VAL A 137 32.74 4.49 -16.87
CA VAL A 137 32.03 5.56 -16.15
C VAL A 137 32.98 6.29 -15.18
N LYS A 138 33.88 5.56 -14.51
CA LYS A 138 34.91 6.15 -13.64
C LYS A 138 35.86 7.07 -14.43
N VAL A 139 36.28 6.65 -15.62
CA VAL A 139 37.26 7.37 -16.45
C VAL A 139 36.66 8.58 -17.17
N ARG A 140 35.41 8.52 -17.63
CA ARG A 140 34.75 9.62 -18.37
C ARG A 140 34.08 10.66 -17.48
N GLY A 141 34.10 10.47 -16.16
CA GLY A 141 33.34 11.28 -15.22
C GLY A 141 31.85 10.99 -15.32
N TRP A 142 31.11 11.26 -14.25
CA TRP A 142 29.65 11.07 -14.20
C TRP A 142 28.88 12.09 -15.05
N GLU A 143 29.55 12.87 -15.89
CA GLU A 143 28.95 13.92 -16.72
C GLU A 143 28.00 13.30 -17.75
N GLY A 144 26.70 13.36 -17.45
CA GLY A 144 25.62 12.79 -18.27
C GLY A 144 24.70 11.81 -17.53
N TRP A 145 25.09 11.34 -16.33
CA TRP A 145 24.25 10.43 -15.54
C TRP A 145 23.34 11.19 -14.57
N ASP A 146 22.08 10.74 -14.50
CA ASP A 146 21.02 11.20 -13.60
C ASP A 146 21.56 11.20 -12.14
N PRO A 147 21.46 12.29 -11.37
CA PRO A 147 22.05 12.39 -10.02
C PRO A 147 21.63 11.25 -9.06
N LEU A 148 20.41 10.72 -9.25
CA LEU A 148 19.92 9.56 -8.50
C LEU A 148 20.69 8.27 -8.80
N CYS A 149 21.13 8.08 -10.05
CA CYS A 149 21.95 6.94 -10.45
C CYS A 149 23.39 7.04 -9.90
N ARG A 150 23.87 8.26 -9.64
CA ARG A 150 25.16 8.51 -8.98
C ARG A 150 25.11 8.12 -7.51
N LEU A 151 24.06 8.52 -6.80
CA LEU A 151 23.86 8.18 -5.39
C LEU A 151 23.72 6.68 -5.15
N TRP A 152 23.09 5.94 -6.07
CA TRP A 152 22.87 4.50 -5.92
C TRP A 152 24.15 3.65 -6.11
N ASN A 153 25.17 4.18 -6.81
CA ASN A 153 26.44 3.49 -7.09
C ASN A 153 27.65 4.06 -6.31
N SER A 154 27.42 5.04 -5.42
CA SER A 154 28.50 5.74 -4.70
C SER A 154 28.67 5.24 -3.25
N HIS A 155 28.10 4.08 -2.92
CA HIS A 155 28.33 3.35 -1.67
C HIS A 155 29.15 2.08 -1.94
#